data_AF-A0A8B9MP83-F1
#
_entry.id   AF-A0A8B9MP83-F1
#
_cell.length_a   1.000
_cell.length_b   1.000
_cell.length_c   1.000
_cell.angle_alpha   90.00
_cell.angle_beta   90.00
_cell.angle_gamma   90.00
#
_symmetry.space_group_name_H-M   'P 1'
#
loop_
_entity.id
_entity.type
_entity.pdbx_description
1 polymer ?
#
loop_
_entity_poly.entity_id
_entity_poly.type
_entity_poly.pdbx_seq_one_letter_code
_entity_poly.pdbx_strand_id
1 'polypeptide(L)'
;MAATLERALREAVAALERGGDGAAAALGAVRAALAAPGGPATLGERERALFGAFLRSLARAPLASRPEGVWQGCFLEGPPGLALCVLLEALASPGPSVHPREVIEVLEQFLQEGRISALMWENYFPLLGGAIIQVLQKISDSLRGGLDCSISFVSHVLGKVCVHGRQKEILSVLVPCLTDLTKSDCIWQRICWRLVECVPDRWMEAVVLGFVQRASGADVLSRLLGNLVVKNKKAQFVVTQKVLLLQYCHTTAVLQNLLGYLSLDSLRRALLIKVLQELLETWGSSSAVKHSPPEQQQYISKAILICLSHLKEPEIESCRQELLTSMMEGVKCHLDSNLPQIRRLGMIVAESISSKINTDGPVLKFQYEEDEEARELKSLLVQTPPFCVVPSLPDDNRNEKADAAPPLVLESNKKSHTTALVISDEESDAELDSDDDLIPYDMSEDKELKIKAPVYIRDCIEVLTGSEDVDKWEATVKTLESLVRKNPAATREVSVELAKILLHLEEKTCIEGFVELRQRAQVAVLTTDPIPVSPSLLSFFHLRHR
;
A
#
# COMPACT_ATOMS: atom_id res chain seq x y z
N MET A 1 -12.72 -14.81 6.51
CA MET A 1 -13.13 -13.46 6.96
C MET A 1 -14.39 -12.97 6.25
N ALA A 2 -14.41 -12.91 4.91
CA ALA A 2 -15.54 -12.43 4.11
C ALA A 2 -16.90 -13.10 4.45
N ALA A 3 -16.96 -14.43 4.44
CA ALA A 3 -18.20 -15.17 4.75
C ALA A 3 -18.70 -14.94 6.19
N THR A 4 -17.78 -14.81 7.16
CA THR A 4 -18.09 -14.56 8.56
C THR A 4 -18.66 -13.15 8.76
N LEU A 5 -18.07 -12.15 8.10
CA LEU A 5 -18.54 -10.77 8.13
C LEU A 5 -19.88 -10.61 7.40
N GLU A 6 -20.05 -11.21 6.22
CA GLU A 6 -21.33 -11.17 5.50
C GLU A 6 -22.48 -11.75 6.32
N ARG A 7 -22.24 -12.89 7.00
CA ARG A 7 -23.23 -13.50 7.88
C ARG A 7 -23.56 -12.60 9.07
N ALA A 8 -22.54 -12.07 9.74
CA ALA A 8 -22.72 -11.16 10.88
C ALA A 8 -23.50 -9.88 10.48
N LEU A 9 -23.23 -9.33 9.29
CA LEU A 9 -23.94 -8.15 8.78
C LEU A 9 -25.42 -8.44 8.49
N ARG A 10 -25.75 -9.58 7.88
CA ARG A 10 -27.15 -9.97 7.64
C ARG A 10 -27.91 -10.19 8.94
N GLU A 11 -27.28 -10.84 9.92
CA GLU A 11 -27.86 -11.07 11.25
C GLU A 11 -28.08 -9.75 12.00
N ALA A 12 -27.14 -8.81 11.91
CA ALA A 12 -27.23 -7.50 12.55
C ALA A 12 -28.34 -6.63 11.94
N VAL A 13 -28.49 -6.60 10.62
CA VAL A 13 -29.61 -5.89 9.96
C VAL A 13 -30.96 -6.47 10.40
N ALA A 14 -31.10 -7.80 10.39
CA ALA A 14 -32.34 -8.45 10.83
C ALA A 14 -32.63 -8.25 12.33
N ALA A 15 -31.60 -8.06 13.17
CA ALA A 15 -31.76 -7.78 14.59
C ALA A 15 -32.20 -6.34 14.86
N LEU A 16 -31.71 -5.37 14.08
CA LEU A 16 -32.13 -3.97 14.14
C LEU A 16 -33.61 -3.80 13.77
N GLU A 17 -34.13 -4.60 12.84
CA GLU A 17 -35.54 -4.57 12.44
C GLU A 17 -36.48 -5.20 13.48
N ARG A 18 -36.02 -6.21 14.22
CA ARG A 18 -36.85 -6.95 15.19
C ARG A 18 -36.95 -6.27 16.56
N GLY A 19 -35.94 -5.51 16.97
CA GLY A 19 -35.85 -4.86 18.28
C GLY A 19 -35.67 -5.85 19.45
N GLY A 20 -34.78 -5.55 20.40
CA GLY A 20 -34.53 -6.35 21.61
C GLY A 20 -33.07 -6.75 21.84
N ASP A 21 -32.82 -7.55 22.90
CA ASP A 21 -31.48 -7.91 23.42
C ASP A 21 -30.53 -8.58 22.41
N GLY A 22 -31.08 -9.15 21.32
CA GLY A 22 -30.28 -9.76 20.25
C GLY A 22 -29.46 -8.76 19.42
N ALA A 23 -29.78 -7.47 19.44
CA ALA A 23 -29.06 -6.44 18.69
C ALA A 23 -27.63 -6.23 19.22
N ALA A 24 -27.43 -6.26 20.55
CA ALA A 24 -26.11 -6.07 21.16
C ALA A 24 -25.13 -7.19 20.76
N ALA A 25 -25.59 -8.44 20.80
CA ALA A 25 -24.81 -9.59 20.41
C ALA A 25 -24.46 -9.57 18.91
N ALA A 26 -25.42 -9.21 18.06
CA ALA A 26 -25.20 -9.13 16.61
C ALA A 26 -24.22 -8.01 16.22
N LEU A 27 -24.32 -6.83 16.84
CA LEU A 27 -23.35 -5.73 16.65
C LEU A 27 -21.96 -6.09 17.18
N GLY A 28 -21.88 -6.79 18.32
CA GLY A 28 -20.63 -7.35 18.85
C GLY A 28 -19.97 -8.34 17.90
N ALA A 29 -20.74 -9.20 17.23
CA ALA A 29 -20.24 -10.12 16.21
C ALA A 29 -19.68 -9.40 14.97
N VAL A 30 -20.31 -8.30 14.55
CA VAL A 30 -19.79 -7.45 13.47
C VAL A 30 -18.46 -6.81 13.86
N ARG A 31 -18.35 -6.26 15.08
CA ARG A 31 -17.10 -5.67 15.59
C ARG A 31 -15.98 -6.71 15.72
N ALA A 32 -16.28 -7.89 16.25
CA ALA A 32 -15.32 -9.00 16.34
C ALA A 32 -14.84 -9.46 14.94
N ALA A 33 -15.73 -9.46 13.95
CA ALA A 33 -15.37 -9.78 12.57
C ALA A 33 -14.47 -8.70 11.92
N LEU A 34 -14.63 -7.43 12.30
CA LEU A 34 -13.76 -6.33 11.87
C LEU A 34 -12.38 -6.34 12.55
N ALA A 35 -12.30 -6.83 13.79
CA ALA A 35 -11.06 -6.96 14.56
C ALA A 35 -10.19 -8.18 14.17
N ALA A 36 -10.68 -9.04 13.26
CA ALA A 36 -9.95 -10.20 12.77
C ALA A 36 -8.68 -9.79 11.97
N PRO A 37 -7.65 -10.66 11.90
CA PRO A 37 -6.36 -10.34 11.27
C PRO A 37 -6.51 -9.91 9.80
N GLY A 38 -6.26 -8.62 9.54
CA GLY A 38 -6.46 -7.94 8.25
C GLY A 38 -7.17 -6.59 8.38
N GLY A 39 -8.00 -6.41 9.40
CA GLY A 39 -8.66 -5.14 9.70
C GLY A 39 -9.61 -4.60 8.60
N PRO A 40 -10.16 -3.39 8.77
CA PRO A 40 -11.09 -2.78 7.80
C PRO A 40 -10.47 -2.48 6.42
N ALA A 41 -9.13 -2.46 6.32
CA ALA A 41 -8.40 -2.19 5.08
C ALA A 41 -8.43 -3.36 4.07
N THR A 42 -8.63 -4.60 4.53
CA THR A 42 -8.63 -5.80 3.67
C THR A 42 -10.00 -6.18 3.10
N LEU A 43 -11.06 -5.42 3.41
CA LEU A 43 -12.39 -5.65 2.87
C LEU A 43 -12.39 -5.55 1.34
N GLY A 44 -13.12 -6.41 0.65
CA GLY A 44 -13.38 -6.29 -0.79
C GLY A 44 -14.49 -5.27 -1.08
N GLU A 45 -14.78 -5.03 -2.36
CA GLU A 45 -15.82 -4.08 -2.79
C GLU A 45 -17.21 -4.52 -2.32
N ARG A 46 -17.50 -5.82 -2.38
CA ARG A 46 -18.78 -6.40 -1.99
C ARG A 46 -19.02 -6.27 -0.49
N GLU A 47 -18.01 -6.57 0.34
CA GLU A 47 -18.09 -6.42 1.79
C GLU A 47 -18.22 -4.94 2.19
N ARG A 48 -17.51 -4.03 1.51
CA ARG A 48 -17.66 -2.59 1.71
C ARG A 48 -19.09 -2.11 1.39
N ALA A 49 -19.70 -2.61 0.31
CA ALA A 49 -21.07 -2.26 -0.04
C ALA A 49 -22.09 -2.75 1.00
N LEU A 50 -21.95 -4.01 1.45
CA LEU A 50 -22.81 -4.59 2.50
C LEU A 50 -22.63 -3.86 3.84
N PHE A 51 -21.38 -3.55 4.21
CA PHE A 51 -21.08 -2.81 5.43
C PHE A 51 -21.64 -1.38 5.40
N GLY A 52 -21.50 -0.68 4.26
CA GLY A 52 -22.08 0.65 4.08
C GLY A 52 -23.62 0.65 4.11
N ALA A 53 -24.28 -0.39 3.59
CA ALA A 53 -25.72 -0.55 3.72
C ALA A 53 -26.15 -0.78 5.18
N PHE A 54 -25.40 -1.63 5.90
CA PHE A 54 -25.61 -1.86 7.32
C PHE A 54 -25.44 -0.59 8.17
N LEU A 55 -24.36 0.17 7.98
CA LEU A 55 -24.15 1.43 8.70
C LEU A 55 -25.27 2.44 8.45
N ARG A 56 -25.78 2.53 7.20
CA ARG A 56 -26.95 3.39 6.88
C ARG A 56 -28.21 2.95 7.60
N SER A 57 -28.42 1.63 7.72
CA SER A 57 -29.53 1.07 8.51
C SER A 57 -29.36 1.40 9.99
N LEU A 58 -28.16 1.22 10.53
CA LEU A 58 -27.83 1.49 11.93
C LEU A 58 -28.00 2.98 12.28
N ALA A 59 -27.52 3.88 11.43
CA ALA A 59 -27.68 5.32 11.59
C ALA A 59 -29.14 5.81 11.52
N ARG A 60 -30.04 5.01 10.93
CA ARG A 60 -31.48 5.33 10.79
C ARG A 60 -32.39 4.58 11.76
N ALA A 61 -31.88 3.55 12.43
CA ALA A 61 -32.62 2.76 13.40
C ALA A 61 -33.01 3.60 14.64
N PRO A 62 -34.18 3.39 15.25
CA PRO A 62 -34.63 4.13 16.43
C PRO A 62 -33.75 3.85 17.68
N LEU A 63 -33.66 4.80 18.61
CA LEU A 63 -32.82 4.69 19.82
C LEU A 63 -33.03 3.39 20.60
N ALA A 64 -34.29 2.95 20.75
CA ALA A 64 -34.65 1.74 21.47
C ALA A 64 -34.07 0.45 20.86
N SER A 65 -33.62 0.51 19.60
CA SER A 65 -32.97 -0.60 18.88
C SER A 65 -31.43 -0.50 18.87
N ARG A 66 -30.86 0.56 19.46
CA ARG A 66 -29.42 0.82 19.52
C ARG A 66 -28.89 0.48 20.91
N PRO A 67 -28.04 -0.55 21.06
CA PRO A 67 -27.40 -0.86 22.33
C PRO A 67 -26.33 0.18 22.66
N GLU A 68 -26.47 0.90 23.77
CA GLU A 68 -25.52 1.94 24.22
C GLU A 68 -24.07 1.42 24.23
N GLY A 69 -23.16 2.22 23.68
CA GLY A 69 -21.71 1.95 23.64
C GLY A 69 -21.27 0.95 22.55
N VAL A 70 -22.18 0.10 22.04
CA VAL A 70 -21.83 -0.94 21.05
C VAL A 70 -21.98 -0.43 19.62
N TRP A 71 -23.04 0.34 19.35
CA TRP A 71 -23.35 0.80 18.00
C TRP A 71 -22.37 1.88 17.50
N GLN A 72 -21.86 2.75 18.39
CA GLN A 72 -20.82 3.73 18.07
C GLN A 72 -19.54 3.03 17.59
N GLY A 73 -19.17 1.92 18.24
CA GLY A 73 -18.01 1.11 17.88
C GLY A 73 -18.05 0.59 16.44
N CYS A 74 -19.24 0.30 15.88
CA CYS A 74 -19.37 -0.09 14.48
C CYS A 74 -18.95 1.04 13.51
N PHE A 75 -19.18 2.30 13.87
CA PHE A 75 -18.70 3.44 13.11
C PHE A 75 -17.20 3.64 13.34
N LEU A 76 -16.73 3.58 14.59
CA LEU A 76 -15.34 3.90 14.99
C LEU A 76 -14.30 2.82 14.67
N GLU A 77 -14.72 1.58 14.44
CA GLU A 77 -13.83 0.45 14.09
C GLU A 77 -13.94 0.05 12.61
N GLY A 78 -14.98 0.51 11.91
CA GLY A 78 -15.19 0.26 10.48
C GLY A 78 -14.33 1.16 9.57
N PRO A 79 -14.35 0.92 8.24
CA PRO A 79 -13.60 1.73 7.27
C PRO A 79 -13.94 3.23 7.41
N PRO A 80 -12.94 4.10 7.61
CA PRO A 80 -13.16 5.49 7.97
C PRO A 80 -13.89 6.26 6.86
N GLY A 81 -13.57 5.97 5.59
CA GLY A 81 -14.26 6.53 4.42
C GLY A 81 -15.76 6.30 4.42
N LEU A 82 -16.17 5.04 4.61
CA LEU A 82 -17.59 4.66 4.61
C LEU A 82 -18.31 5.22 5.84
N ALA A 83 -17.71 5.11 7.03
CA ALA A 83 -18.31 5.62 8.26
C ALA A 83 -18.54 7.13 8.19
N LEU A 84 -17.56 7.91 7.69
CA LEU A 84 -17.73 9.36 7.53
C LEU A 84 -18.84 9.69 6.53
N CYS A 85 -18.87 9.05 5.36
CA CYS A 85 -19.92 9.29 4.36
C CYS A 85 -21.31 9.02 4.94
N VAL A 86 -21.49 7.90 5.63
CA VAL A 86 -22.78 7.53 6.22
C VAL A 86 -23.22 8.48 7.34
N LEU A 87 -22.29 8.92 8.21
CA LEU A 87 -22.60 9.89 9.27
C LEU A 87 -23.03 11.24 8.68
N LEU A 88 -22.30 11.74 7.67
CA LEU A 88 -22.64 12.98 6.99
C LEU A 88 -23.95 12.87 6.19
N GLU A 89 -24.23 11.73 5.53
CA GLU A 89 -25.51 11.46 4.85
C GLU A 89 -26.68 11.47 5.83
N ALA A 90 -26.51 10.86 7.00
CA ALA A 90 -27.54 10.81 8.04
C ALA A 90 -27.84 12.20 8.63
N LEU A 91 -26.85 13.08 8.71
CA LEU A 91 -27.01 14.48 9.13
C LEU A 91 -27.62 15.37 8.04
N ALA A 92 -27.26 15.13 6.77
CA ALA A 92 -27.77 15.89 5.63
C ALA A 92 -29.26 15.59 5.32
N SER A 93 -29.69 14.35 5.56
CA SER A 93 -31.08 13.91 5.36
C SER A 93 -31.56 13.12 6.58
N PRO A 94 -31.86 13.79 7.71
CA PRO A 94 -32.34 13.13 8.91
C PRO A 94 -33.70 12.49 8.61
N GLY A 95 -33.77 11.16 8.69
CA GLY A 95 -35.02 10.42 8.60
C GLY A 95 -35.93 10.71 9.81
N PRO A 96 -37.22 10.33 9.75
CA PRO A 96 -38.20 10.63 10.81
C PRO A 96 -37.85 10.00 12.18
N SER A 97 -37.01 8.97 12.20
CA SER A 97 -36.52 8.25 13.38
C SER A 97 -35.08 8.60 13.79
N VAL A 98 -34.42 9.51 13.06
CA VAL A 98 -33.01 9.87 13.31
C VAL A 98 -32.95 10.97 14.35
N HIS A 99 -32.28 10.72 15.47
CA HIS A 99 -31.92 11.75 16.44
C HIS A 99 -30.56 12.35 16.06
N PRO A 100 -30.49 13.58 15.52
CA PRO A 100 -29.24 14.14 15.01
C PRO A 100 -28.16 14.24 16.08
N ARG A 101 -28.53 14.45 17.35
CA ARG A 101 -27.59 14.56 18.47
C ARG A 101 -26.65 13.37 18.61
N GLU A 102 -27.16 12.15 18.50
CA GLU A 102 -26.31 10.95 18.62
C GLU A 102 -25.36 10.77 17.44
N VAL A 103 -25.83 11.10 16.23
CA VAL A 103 -24.99 11.03 15.02
C VAL A 103 -23.88 12.09 15.10
N ILE A 104 -24.18 13.25 15.68
CA ILE A 104 -23.21 14.32 15.96
C ILE A 104 -22.19 13.85 17.00
N GLU A 105 -22.60 13.20 18.08
CA GLU A 105 -21.68 12.66 19.10
C GLU A 105 -20.72 11.62 18.51
N VAL A 106 -21.23 10.69 17.69
CA VAL A 106 -20.37 9.70 17.00
C VAL A 106 -19.45 10.36 15.99
N LEU A 107 -19.95 11.37 15.26
CA LEU A 107 -19.12 12.14 14.34
C LEU A 107 -18.03 12.91 15.11
N GLU A 108 -18.35 13.55 16.22
CA GLU A 108 -17.38 14.24 17.06
C GLU A 108 -16.30 13.26 17.57
N GLN A 109 -16.69 12.11 18.09
CA GLN A 109 -15.75 11.08 18.53
C GLN A 109 -14.88 10.57 17.37
N PHE A 110 -15.47 10.30 16.21
CA PHE A 110 -14.75 9.90 14.99
C PHE A 110 -13.68 10.92 14.60
N LEU A 111 -14.00 12.22 14.71
CA LEU A 111 -13.10 13.31 14.35
C LEU A 111 -11.98 13.47 15.39
N GLN A 112 -12.31 13.34 16.68
CA GLN A 112 -11.35 13.44 17.79
C GLN A 112 -10.33 12.28 17.79
N GLU A 113 -10.75 11.07 17.39
CA GLU A 113 -9.87 9.90 17.23
C GLU A 113 -8.93 9.98 16.01
N GLY A 114 -8.94 11.09 15.26
CA GLY A 114 -8.02 11.31 14.13
C GLY A 114 -8.30 10.43 12.91
N ARG A 115 -9.50 9.81 12.82
CA ARG A 115 -9.81 8.84 11.77
C ARG A 115 -9.95 9.45 10.37
N ILE A 116 -10.08 10.78 10.26
CA ILE A 116 -9.94 11.50 8.97
C ILE A 116 -8.55 11.29 8.36
N SER A 117 -7.50 11.26 9.19
CA SER A 117 -6.14 11.08 8.68
C SER A 117 -6.02 9.73 7.99
N ALA A 118 -6.63 8.66 8.53
CA ALA A 118 -6.69 7.36 7.87
C ALA A 118 -7.41 7.40 6.51
N LEU A 119 -8.48 8.19 6.38
CA LEU A 119 -9.24 8.39 5.13
C LEU A 119 -8.41 9.08 4.05
N MET A 120 -7.60 10.07 4.43
CA MET A 120 -6.69 10.77 3.51
C MET A 120 -5.66 9.80 2.94
N TRP A 121 -5.06 8.94 3.77
CA TRP A 121 -4.03 8.00 3.32
C TRP A 121 -4.57 6.80 2.52
N GLU A 122 -5.83 6.40 2.71
CA GLU A 122 -6.46 5.31 1.94
C GLU A 122 -6.71 5.71 0.48
N ASN A 123 -7.17 6.94 0.25
CA ASN A 123 -7.52 7.42 -1.10
C ASN A 123 -6.39 8.20 -1.79
N TYR A 124 -5.39 8.66 -1.04
CA TYR A 124 -4.30 9.47 -1.60
C TYR A 124 -3.52 8.74 -2.70
N PHE A 125 -3.08 7.51 -2.47
CA PHE A 125 -2.23 6.79 -3.44
C PHE A 125 -2.97 6.36 -4.72
N PRO A 126 -4.23 5.90 -4.67
CA PRO A 126 -5.02 5.71 -5.87
C PRO A 126 -5.26 7.00 -6.66
N LEU A 127 -5.60 8.11 -5.98
CA LEU A 127 -5.77 9.42 -6.63
C LEU A 127 -4.47 9.92 -7.25
N LEU A 128 -3.34 9.72 -6.56
CA LEU A 128 -2.00 10.01 -7.09
C LEU A 128 -1.69 9.15 -8.31
N GLY A 129 -2.08 7.86 -8.30
CA GLY A 129 -2.00 6.99 -9.47
C GLY A 129 -2.79 7.55 -10.66
N GLY A 130 -4.02 8.02 -10.43
CA GLY A 130 -4.83 8.69 -11.45
C GLY A 130 -4.19 9.98 -11.98
N ALA A 131 -3.64 10.81 -11.09
CA ALA A 131 -2.92 12.03 -11.48
C ALA A 131 -1.66 11.70 -12.31
N ILE A 132 -0.93 10.65 -11.95
CA ILE A 132 0.21 10.15 -12.74
C ILE A 132 -0.23 9.76 -14.15
N ILE A 133 -1.33 9.00 -14.31
CA ILE A 133 -1.86 8.65 -15.64
C ILE A 133 -2.18 9.91 -16.46
N GLN A 134 -2.82 10.91 -15.85
CA GLN A 134 -3.12 12.17 -16.53
C GLN A 134 -1.85 12.91 -16.99
N VAL A 135 -0.80 12.93 -16.15
CA VAL A 135 0.50 13.50 -16.53
C VAL A 135 1.14 12.70 -17.66
N LEU A 136 1.10 11.37 -17.60
CA LEU A 136 1.63 10.52 -18.67
C LEU A 136 0.87 10.70 -19.99
N GLN A 137 -0.44 10.93 -19.94
CA GLN A 137 -1.24 11.28 -21.12
C GLN A 137 -0.76 12.60 -21.73
N LYS A 138 -0.58 13.65 -20.93
CA LYS A 138 -0.03 14.94 -21.40
C LYS A 138 1.37 14.81 -21.98
N ILE A 139 2.20 13.93 -21.43
CA ILE A 139 3.52 13.60 -21.97
C ILE A 139 3.36 12.89 -23.32
N SER A 140 2.45 11.93 -23.44
CA SER A 140 2.17 11.23 -24.70
C SER A 140 1.71 12.20 -25.80
N ASP A 141 0.79 13.10 -25.48
CA ASP A 141 0.27 14.11 -26.43
C ASP A 141 1.38 15.08 -26.87
N SER A 142 2.23 15.53 -25.93
CA SER A 142 3.38 16.39 -26.22
C SER A 142 4.42 15.68 -27.11
N LEU A 143 4.74 14.41 -26.81
CA LEU A 143 5.68 13.61 -27.61
C LEU A 143 5.15 13.39 -29.03
N ARG A 144 3.83 13.16 -29.19
CA ARG A 144 3.17 13.09 -30.51
C ARG A 144 3.21 14.42 -31.25
N GLY A 145 3.20 15.53 -30.52
CA GLY A 145 3.42 16.89 -31.04
C GLY A 145 4.88 17.23 -31.35
N GLY A 146 5.82 16.29 -31.17
CA GLY A 146 7.25 16.49 -31.43
C GLY A 146 8.00 17.27 -30.35
N LEU A 147 7.40 17.45 -29.17
CA LEU A 147 8.04 18.12 -28.03
C LEU A 147 8.71 17.11 -27.11
N ASP A 148 9.93 17.43 -26.68
CA ASP A 148 10.64 16.66 -25.65
C ASP A 148 10.06 16.94 -24.26
N CYS A 149 9.84 15.87 -23.48
CA CYS A 149 9.29 15.95 -22.13
C CYS A 149 10.13 15.15 -21.13
N SER A 150 10.30 15.69 -19.93
CA SER A 150 10.93 14.95 -18.83
C SER A 150 9.88 14.13 -18.06
N ILE A 151 10.15 12.84 -17.89
CA ILE A 151 9.36 11.93 -17.05
C ILE A 151 9.96 11.74 -15.64
N SER A 152 11.13 12.31 -15.37
CA SER A 152 11.93 11.99 -14.19
C SER A 152 11.16 12.23 -12.89
N PHE A 153 10.46 13.36 -12.76
CA PHE A 153 9.66 13.66 -11.57
C PHE A 153 8.61 12.57 -11.30
N VAL A 154 7.90 12.12 -12.33
CA VAL A 154 6.87 11.07 -12.23
C VAL A 154 7.50 9.74 -11.79
N SER A 155 8.67 9.40 -12.36
CA SER A 155 9.45 8.22 -11.95
C SER A 155 9.87 8.28 -10.49
N HIS A 156 10.28 9.46 -10.01
CA HIS A 156 10.71 9.65 -8.62
C HIS A 156 9.53 9.53 -7.66
N VAL A 157 8.37 10.11 -8.00
CA VAL A 157 7.14 9.96 -7.22
C VAL A 157 6.73 8.49 -7.14
N LEU A 158 6.68 7.79 -8.28
CA LEU A 158 6.38 6.36 -8.33
C LEU A 158 7.34 5.55 -7.44
N GLY A 159 8.65 5.74 -7.62
CA GLY A 159 9.66 5.04 -6.83
C GLY A 159 9.56 5.32 -5.33
N LYS A 160 9.33 6.58 -4.96
CA LYS A 160 9.18 6.99 -3.56
C LYS A 160 7.96 6.35 -2.91
N VAL A 161 6.81 6.34 -3.60
CA VAL A 161 5.58 5.68 -3.12
C VAL A 161 5.80 4.18 -2.92
N CYS A 162 6.44 3.52 -3.89
CA CYS A 162 6.71 2.08 -3.79
C CYS A 162 7.64 1.73 -2.61
N VAL A 163 8.69 2.52 -2.36
CA VAL A 163 9.59 2.26 -1.22
C VAL A 163 8.96 2.52 0.14
N HIS A 164 7.96 3.39 0.21
CA HIS A 164 7.16 3.57 1.42
C HIS A 164 6.10 2.47 1.64
N GLY A 165 6.15 1.37 0.87
CA GLY A 165 5.27 0.21 1.07
C GLY A 165 3.87 0.37 0.48
N ARG A 166 3.63 1.43 -0.30
CA ARG A 166 2.32 1.74 -0.91
C ARG A 166 2.27 1.40 -2.40
N GLN A 167 3.13 0.48 -2.84
CA GLN A 167 3.15 -0.02 -4.21
C GLN A 167 1.84 -0.69 -4.62
N LYS A 168 1.14 -1.33 -3.67
CA LYS A 168 -0.10 -2.07 -3.94
C LYS A 168 -1.21 -1.15 -4.42
N GLU A 169 -1.35 0.03 -3.82
CA GLU A 169 -2.41 1.01 -4.05
C GLU A 169 -2.15 1.88 -5.27
N ILE A 170 -0.90 2.31 -5.49
CA ILE A 170 -0.58 3.10 -6.68
C ILE A 170 -0.59 2.22 -7.94
N LEU A 171 -0.02 1.01 -7.87
CA LEU A 171 0.06 0.12 -9.03
C LEU A 171 -1.28 -0.56 -9.36
N SER A 172 -2.23 -0.64 -8.41
CA SER A 172 -3.60 -1.09 -8.75
C SER A 172 -4.31 -0.15 -9.72
N VAL A 173 -3.90 1.11 -9.78
CA VAL A 173 -4.41 2.07 -10.78
C VAL A 173 -3.51 2.08 -12.01
N LEU A 174 -2.19 2.16 -11.82
CA LEU A 174 -1.26 2.32 -12.94
C LEU A 174 -1.20 1.08 -13.85
N VAL A 175 -1.06 -0.13 -13.30
CA VAL A 175 -0.79 -1.32 -14.11
C VAL A 175 -1.95 -1.64 -15.05
N PRO A 176 -3.24 -1.65 -14.64
CA PRO A 176 -4.34 -1.90 -15.57
C PRO A 176 -4.41 -0.85 -16.69
N CYS A 177 -4.35 0.44 -16.35
CA CYS A 177 -4.40 1.52 -17.35
C CYS A 177 -3.23 1.43 -18.35
N LEU A 178 -2.01 1.26 -17.87
CA LEU A 178 -0.83 1.12 -18.74
C LEU A 178 -0.86 -0.17 -19.56
N THR A 179 -1.44 -1.25 -19.03
CA THR A 179 -1.62 -2.51 -19.77
C THR A 179 -2.48 -2.28 -21.00
N ASP A 180 -3.57 -1.53 -20.89
CA ASP A 180 -4.44 -1.23 -22.02
C ASP A 180 -3.80 -0.25 -23.00
N LEU A 181 -3.16 0.81 -22.50
CA LEU A 181 -2.52 1.83 -23.33
C LEU A 181 -1.33 1.29 -24.15
N THR A 182 -0.58 0.33 -23.59
CA THR A 182 0.60 -0.24 -24.26
C THR A 182 0.30 -1.32 -25.30
N LYS A 183 -0.93 -1.86 -25.36
CA LYS A 183 -1.30 -2.95 -26.27
C LYS A 183 -1.07 -2.62 -27.74
N SER A 184 -1.39 -1.39 -28.14
CA SER A 184 -1.38 -0.95 -29.54
C SER A 184 -0.47 0.25 -29.80
N ASP A 185 0.09 0.87 -28.76
CA ASP A 185 0.87 2.09 -28.88
C ASP A 185 2.32 1.93 -28.38
N CYS A 186 3.28 2.07 -29.30
CA CYS A 186 4.70 1.99 -29.01
C CYS A 186 5.22 3.22 -28.25
N ILE A 187 4.57 4.38 -28.36
CA ILE A 187 4.89 5.58 -27.58
C ILE A 187 4.62 5.29 -26.11
N TRP A 188 3.46 4.69 -25.80
CA TRP A 188 3.14 4.28 -24.44
C TRP A 188 4.12 3.24 -23.88
N GLN A 189 4.57 2.27 -24.69
CA GLN A 189 5.60 1.33 -24.26
C GLN A 189 6.91 2.06 -23.91
N ARG A 190 7.36 2.99 -24.77
CA ARG A 190 8.56 3.79 -24.52
C ARG A 190 8.42 4.69 -23.29
N ILE A 191 7.25 5.27 -23.05
CA ILE A 191 6.92 6.03 -21.84
C ILE A 191 7.06 5.13 -20.61
N CYS A 192 6.48 3.92 -20.61
CA CYS A 192 6.61 2.97 -19.50
C CYS A 192 8.07 2.57 -19.24
N TRP A 193 8.85 2.30 -20.29
CA TRP A 193 10.27 1.96 -20.13
C TRP A 193 11.03 3.12 -19.48
N ARG A 194 10.84 4.35 -19.96
CA ARG A 194 11.46 5.54 -19.37
C ARG A 194 10.97 5.81 -17.95
N LEU A 195 9.69 5.57 -17.67
CA LEU A 195 9.12 5.73 -16.34
C LEU A 195 9.86 4.87 -15.32
N VAL A 196 10.19 3.62 -15.65
CA VAL A 196 10.90 2.72 -14.72
C VAL A 196 12.42 2.90 -14.80
N GLU A 197 13.00 3.19 -15.97
CA GLU A 197 14.44 3.45 -16.13
C GLU A 197 14.91 4.67 -15.33
N CYS A 198 14.06 5.69 -15.15
CA CYS A 198 14.38 6.90 -14.40
C CYS A 198 14.13 6.78 -12.88
N VAL A 199 13.76 5.60 -12.37
CA VAL A 199 13.64 5.36 -10.92
C VAL A 199 15.04 5.23 -10.31
N PRO A 200 15.35 5.95 -9.22
CA PRO A 200 16.61 5.76 -8.49
C PRO A 200 16.86 4.32 -8.03
N ASP A 201 18.11 3.84 -8.11
CA ASP A 201 18.48 2.46 -7.78
C ASP A 201 18.02 2.01 -6.37
N ARG A 202 18.08 2.92 -5.39
CA ARG A 202 17.59 2.67 -4.02
C ARG A 202 16.10 2.31 -3.96
N TRP A 203 15.32 2.64 -4.98
CA TRP A 203 13.88 2.40 -5.07
C TRP A 203 13.50 1.35 -6.12
N MET A 204 14.45 0.94 -6.95
CA MET A 204 14.24 0.03 -8.08
C MET A 204 13.59 -1.29 -7.66
N GLU A 205 14.02 -1.87 -6.54
CA GLU A 205 13.49 -3.15 -6.08
C GLU A 205 11.98 -3.10 -5.81
N ALA A 206 11.51 -2.09 -5.06
CA ALA A 206 10.10 -1.97 -4.71
C ALA A 206 9.23 -1.74 -5.95
N VAL A 207 9.73 -0.97 -6.92
CA VAL A 207 9.03 -0.73 -8.18
C VAL A 207 8.95 -2.01 -9.02
N VAL A 208 10.09 -2.65 -9.29
CA VAL A 208 10.14 -3.87 -10.11
C VAL A 208 9.28 -4.96 -9.49
N LEU A 209 9.39 -5.19 -8.17
CA LEU A 209 8.59 -6.19 -7.49
C LEU A 209 7.09 -5.90 -7.61
N GLY A 210 6.69 -4.63 -7.46
CA GLY A 210 5.31 -4.21 -7.64
C GLY A 210 4.77 -4.50 -9.05
N PHE A 211 5.54 -4.23 -10.10
CA PHE A 211 5.14 -4.55 -11.49
C PHE A 211 5.03 -6.05 -11.72
N VAL A 212 6.02 -6.83 -11.28
CA VAL A 212 6.05 -8.29 -11.47
C VAL A 212 4.85 -8.96 -10.77
N GLN A 213 4.49 -8.50 -9.57
CA GLN A 213 3.35 -9.04 -8.81
C GLN A 213 1.98 -8.65 -9.37
N ARG A 214 1.89 -7.57 -10.17
CA ARG A 214 0.60 -7.02 -10.63
C ARG A 214 0.32 -7.25 -12.12
N ALA A 215 1.34 -7.46 -12.94
CA ALA A 215 1.13 -7.75 -14.35
C ALA A 215 0.33 -9.04 -14.54
N SER A 216 -0.60 -9.05 -15.49
CA SER A 216 -1.44 -10.23 -15.78
C SER A 216 -0.75 -11.24 -16.71
N GLY A 217 0.52 -11.04 -17.04
CA GLY A 217 1.25 -11.86 -18.00
C GLY A 217 2.67 -11.37 -18.27
N ALA A 218 3.52 -12.27 -18.78
CA ALA A 218 4.88 -11.96 -19.23
C ALA A 218 4.92 -10.94 -20.37
N ASP A 219 3.93 -10.98 -21.29
CA ASP A 219 3.82 -10.04 -22.40
C ASP A 219 3.54 -8.61 -21.91
N VAL A 220 2.64 -8.48 -20.93
CA VAL A 220 2.33 -7.21 -20.26
C VAL A 220 3.58 -6.69 -19.57
N LEU A 221 4.25 -7.53 -18.79
CA LEU A 221 5.47 -7.16 -18.09
C LEU A 221 6.57 -6.73 -19.07
N SER A 222 6.66 -7.37 -20.25
CA SER A 222 7.60 -7.00 -21.30
C SER A 222 7.28 -5.64 -21.91
N ARG A 223 6.00 -5.33 -22.15
CA ARG A 223 5.59 -3.99 -22.64
C ARG A 223 5.82 -2.89 -21.61
N LEU A 224 5.67 -3.19 -20.32
CA LEU A 224 5.83 -2.20 -19.24
C LEU A 224 7.29 -1.95 -18.86
N LEU A 225 8.11 -3.00 -18.75
CA LEU A 225 9.50 -2.89 -18.28
C LEU A 225 10.54 -2.87 -19.41
N GLY A 226 10.19 -3.31 -20.61
CA GLY A 226 11.13 -3.38 -21.74
C GLY A 226 12.38 -4.20 -21.38
N ASN A 227 13.55 -3.67 -21.71
CA ASN A 227 14.85 -4.29 -21.40
C ASN A 227 15.53 -3.69 -20.15
N LEU A 228 14.74 -3.26 -19.15
CA LEU A 228 15.23 -2.70 -17.88
C LEU A 228 16.30 -3.57 -17.21
N VAL A 229 16.09 -4.88 -17.15
CA VAL A 229 17.03 -5.83 -16.51
C VAL A 229 18.39 -5.94 -17.22
N VAL A 230 18.48 -5.52 -18.48
CA VAL A 230 19.76 -5.47 -19.21
C VAL A 230 20.48 -4.14 -18.96
N LYS A 231 19.71 -3.06 -18.76
CA LYS A 231 20.24 -1.69 -18.61
C LYS A 231 20.58 -1.33 -17.17
N ASN A 232 19.91 -1.92 -16.19
CA ASN A 232 20.05 -1.58 -14.77
C ASN A 232 20.45 -2.82 -13.94
N LYS A 233 21.65 -2.78 -13.35
CA LYS A 233 22.22 -3.88 -12.55
C LYS A 233 21.40 -4.20 -11.29
N LYS A 234 20.74 -3.21 -10.68
CA LYS A 234 19.89 -3.43 -9.51
C LYS A 234 18.62 -4.16 -9.90
N ALA A 235 17.96 -3.75 -11.00
CA ALA A 235 16.81 -4.45 -11.55
C ALA A 235 17.18 -5.89 -11.96
N GLN A 236 18.34 -6.07 -12.61
CA GLN A 236 18.88 -7.38 -12.95
C GLN A 236 19.00 -8.27 -11.72
N PHE A 237 19.71 -7.82 -10.68
CA PHE A 237 19.90 -8.59 -9.44
C PHE A 237 18.57 -8.95 -8.75
N VAL A 238 17.62 -8.00 -8.70
CA VAL A 238 16.31 -8.25 -8.08
C VAL A 238 15.58 -9.37 -8.82
N VAL A 239 15.53 -9.29 -10.15
CA VAL A 239 14.79 -10.24 -11.00
C VAL A 239 15.49 -11.60 -11.07
N THR A 240 16.81 -11.65 -11.23
CA THR A 240 17.54 -12.91 -11.46
C THR A 240 17.99 -13.60 -10.19
N GLN A 241 18.17 -12.88 -9.08
CA GLN A 241 18.66 -13.45 -7.81
C GLN A 241 17.63 -13.31 -6.69
N LYS A 242 17.24 -12.08 -6.35
CA LYS A 242 16.52 -11.82 -5.10
C LYS A 242 15.14 -12.47 -5.06
N VAL A 243 14.36 -12.32 -6.14
CA VAL A 243 13.02 -12.90 -6.25
C VAL A 243 13.07 -14.42 -6.35
N LEU A 244 14.09 -14.97 -6.99
CA LEU A 244 14.17 -16.41 -7.33
C LEU A 244 14.85 -17.26 -6.25
N LEU A 245 15.89 -16.75 -5.59
CA LEU A 245 16.71 -17.52 -4.65
C LEU A 245 16.53 -17.07 -3.19
N LEU A 246 16.27 -15.78 -2.95
CA LEU A 246 16.29 -15.19 -1.60
C LEU A 246 14.92 -15.03 -0.94
N GLN A 247 13.86 -14.68 -1.70
CA GLN A 247 12.54 -14.36 -1.13
C GLN A 247 11.58 -15.56 -1.04
N TYR A 248 11.59 -16.46 -2.04
CA TYR A 248 10.78 -17.69 -2.16
C TYR A 248 9.29 -17.65 -1.73
N CYS A 249 8.71 -16.46 -1.57
CA CYS A 249 7.35 -16.23 -1.07
C CYS A 249 6.36 -15.81 -2.16
N HIS A 250 6.77 -15.86 -3.43
CA HIS A 250 5.93 -15.45 -4.56
C HIS A 250 5.13 -16.62 -5.13
N THR A 251 4.00 -16.32 -5.77
CA THR A 251 3.14 -17.36 -6.35
C THR A 251 3.72 -17.91 -7.66
N THR A 252 3.26 -19.09 -8.08
CA THR A 252 3.65 -19.71 -9.36
C THR A 252 3.38 -18.78 -10.56
N ALA A 253 2.29 -18.01 -10.52
CA ALA A 253 1.94 -17.03 -11.56
C ALA A 253 2.97 -15.88 -11.66
N VAL A 254 3.50 -15.41 -10.52
CA VAL A 254 4.55 -14.37 -10.49
C VAL A 254 5.84 -14.91 -11.08
N LEU A 255 6.21 -16.17 -10.79
CA LEU A 255 7.35 -16.84 -11.42
C LEU A 255 7.18 -16.97 -12.94
N GLN A 256 6.00 -17.40 -13.40
CA GLN A 256 5.70 -17.51 -14.84
C GLN A 256 5.78 -16.16 -15.55
N ASN A 257 5.27 -15.09 -14.93
CA ASN A 257 5.38 -13.75 -15.49
C ASN A 257 6.83 -13.28 -15.60
N LEU A 258 7.63 -13.48 -14.54
CA LEU A 258 9.01 -13.05 -14.47
C LEU A 258 9.91 -13.82 -15.45
N LEU A 259 9.84 -15.15 -15.43
CA LEU A 259 10.67 -16.00 -16.28
C LEU A 259 10.22 -15.94 -17.75
N GLY A 260 8.92 -15.80 -17.98
CA GLY A 260 8.39 -15.48 -19.30
C GLY A 260 8.88 -14.12 -19.80
N TYR A 261 8.93 -13.09 -18.94
CA TYR A 261 9.50 -11.79 -19.30
C TYR A 261 10.95 -11.91 -19.77
N LEU A 262 11.78 -12.71 -19.10
CA LEU A 262 13.16 -12.95 -19.54
C LEU A 262 13.25 -13.70 -20.89
N SER A 263 12.23 -14.51 -21.22
CA SER A 263 12.24 -15.33 -22.44
C SER A 263 11.79 -14.59 -23.70
N LEU A 264 11.01 -13.50 -23.57
CA LEU A 264 10.33 -12.87 -24.71
C LEU A 264 11.22 -12.02 -25.64
N ASP A 265 12.38 -11.50 -25.19
CA ASP A 265 13.28 -10.66 -26.00
C ASP A 265 14.69 -11.25 -26.03
N SER A 266 15.33 -11.27 -27.20
CA SER A 266 16.64 -11.89 -27.42
C SER A 266 17.74 -11.35 -26.50
N LEU A 267 17.69 -10.06 -26.12
CA LEU A 267 18.67 -9.43 -25.23
C LEU A 267 18.56 -9.96 -23.79
N ARG A 268 17.39 -10.45 -23.39
CA ARG A 268 17.13 -10.99 -22.05
C ARG A 268 17.30 -12.50 -21.97
N ARG A 269 17.27 -13.23 -23.09
CA ARG A 269 17.34 -14.70 -23.10
C ARG A 269 18.64 -15.25 -22.49
N ALA A 270 19.75 -14.54 -22.64
CA ALA A 270 21.00 -14.89 -21.96
C ALA A 270 20.86 -14.88 -20.42
N LEU A 271 20.04 -13.97 -19.87
CA LEU A 271 19.74 -13.93 -18.44
C LEU A 271 18.86 -15.11 -18.01
N LEU A 272 17.93 -15.56 -18.85
CA LEU A 272 17.13 -16.76 -18.56
C LEU A 272 18.01 -18.01 -18.41
N ILE A 273 18.95 -18.21 -19.34
CA ILE A 273 19.88 -19.34 -19.29
C ILE A 273 20.76 -19.27 -18.05
N LYS A 274 21.30 -18.09 -17.75
CA LYS A 274 22.09 -17.86 -16.53
C LYS A 274 21.28 -18.17 -15.26
N VAL A 275 20.04 -17.69 -15.20
CA VAL A 275 19.13 -17.98 -14.08
C VAL A 275 18.89 -19.48 -13.93
N LEU A 276 18.68 -20.21 -15.03
CA LEU A 276 18.50 -21.66 -14.99
C LEU A 276 19.74 -22.36 -14.43
N GLN A 277 20.95 -21.96 -14.84
CA GLN A 277 22.20 -22.52 -14.32
C GLN A 277 22.33 -22.28 -12.80
N GLU A 278 22.10 -21.05 -12.33
CA GLU A 278 22.19 -20.69 -10.91
C GLU A 278 21.13 -21.40 -10.05
N LEU A 279 19.91 -21.56 -10.59
CA LEU A 279 18.85 -22.34 -9.96
C LEU A 279 19.25 -23.81 -9.84
N LEU A 280 19.80 -24.41 -10.89
CA LEU A 280 20.25 -25.81 -10.89
C LEU A 280 21.44 -26.04 -9.96
N GLU A 281 22.36 -25.08 -9.86
CA GLU A 281 23.48 -25.12 -8.91
C GLU A 281 22.97 -25.10 -7.46
N THR A 282 22.05 -24.18 -7.15
CA THR A 282 21.45 -24.07 -5.81
C THR A 282 20.62 -25.31 -5.47
N TRP A 283 19.80 -25.78 -6.42
CA TRP A 283 18.99 -26.99 -6.29
C TRP A 283 19.86 -28.23 -6.11
N GLY A 284 20.95 -28.37 -6.87
CA GLY A 284 21.83 -29.53 -6.81
C GLY A 284 22.79 -29.55 -5.62
N SER A 285 22.88 -28.47 -4.84
CA SER A 285 23.78 -28.37 -3.70
C SER A 285 23.35 -29.26 -2.53
N SER A 286 24.24 -30.17 -2.10
CA SER A 286 23.99 -31.05 -0.95
C SER A 286 23.67 -30.27 0.33
N SER A 287 24.29 -29.10 0.55
CA SER A 287 24.00 -28.27 1.72
C SER A 287 22.63 -27.61 1.64
N ALA A 288 22.24 -27.10 0.46
CA ALA A 288 20.92 -26.49 0.26
C ALA A 288 19.80 -27.53 0.45
N VAL A 289 19.94 -28.73 -0.12
CA VAL A 289 18.94 -29.81 0.03
C VAL A 289 18.77 -30.24 1.48
N LYS A 290 19.84 -30.20 2.29
CA LYS A 290 19.82 -30.61 3.71
C LYS A 290 19.32 -29.55 4.67
N HIS A 291 19.57 -28.27 4.37
CA HIS A 291 19.39 -27.18 5.34
C HIS A 291 18.36 -26.13 4.92
N SER A 292 17.84 -26.17 3.69
CA SER A 292 16.73 -25.30 3.28
C SER A 292 15.36 -25.92 3.61
N PRO A 293 14.34 -25.09 3.90
CA PRO A 293 12.97 -25.55 4.05
C PRO A 293 12.45 -26.23 2.77
N PRO A 294 11.56 -27.25 2.88
CA PRO A 294 10.95 -27.90 1.73
C PRO A 294 10.24 -26.94 0.77
N GLU A 295 9.63 -25.87 1.30
CA GLU A 295 8.95 -24.84 0.53
C GLU A 295 9.91 -24.09 -0.40
N GLN A 296 11.15 -23.86 0.05
CA GLN A 296 12.18 -23.23 -0.78
C GLN A 296 12.64 -24.18 -1.89
N GLN A 297 12.80 -25.47 -1.59
CA GLN A 297 13.16 -26.48 -2.59
C GLN A 297 12.06 -26.64 -3.65
N GLN A 298 10.81 -26.61 -3.22
CA GLN A 298 9.64 -26.60 -4.11
C GLN A 298 9.63 -25.33 -4.98
N TYR A 299 9.87 -24.15 -4.40
CA TYR A 299 9.90 -22.88 -5.12
C TYR A 299 10.98 -22.86 -6.22
N ILE A 300 12.20 -23.31 -5.90
CA ILE A 300 13.30 -23.43 -6.87
C ILE A 300 12.95 -24.44 -7.95
N SER A 301 12.35 -25.59 -7.58
CA SER A 301 11.90 -26.60 -8.55
C SER A 301 10.86 -26.03 -9.54
N LYS A 302 9.88 -25.25 -9.05
CA LYS A 302 8.90 -24.54 -9.91
C LYS A 302 9.62 -23.59 -10.88
N ALA A 303 10.57 -22.80 -10.39
CA ALA A 303 11.32 -21.87 -11.23
C ALA A 303 12.14 -22.58 -12.32
N ILE A 304 12.80 -23.71 -12.00
CA ILE A 304 13.53 -24.54 -12.97
C ILE A 304 12.59 -25.04 -14.07
N LEU A 305 11.44 -25.62 -13.71
CA LEU A 305 10.48 -26.16 -14.67
C LEU A 305 9.93 -25.08 -15.61
N ILE A 306 9.66 -23.88 -15.09
CA ILE A 306 9.23 -22.73 -15.89
C ILE A 306 10.37 -22.26 -16.81
N CYS A 307 11.62 -22.20 -16.35
CA CYS A 307 12.76 -21.90 -17.23
C CYS A 307 12.87 -22.91 -18.38
N LEU A 308 12.77 -24.20 -18.08
CA LEU A 308 12.82 -25.29 -19.07
C LEU A 308 11.68 -25.21 -20.09
N SER A 309 10.49 -24.76 -19.69
CA SER A 309 9.37 -24.60 -20.62
C SER A 309 9.63 -23.51 -21.65
N HIS A 310 10.47 -22.51 -21.34
CA HIS A 310 10.80 -21.38 -22.20
C HIS A 310 12.06 -21.55 -23.07
N LEU A 311 12.84 -22.62 -22.86
CA LEU A 311 14.03 -22.90 -23.68
C LEU A 311 13.64 -23.28 -25.11
N LYS A 312 14.44 -22.83 -26.07
CA LYS A 312 14.33 -23.20 -27.49
C LYS A 312 15.38 -24.25 -27.85
N GLU A 313 15.12 -25.08 -28.86
CA GLU A 313 16.04 -26.09 -29.37
C GLU A 313 17.53 -25.68 -29.46
N PRO A 314 17.91 -24.53 -30.06
CA PRO A 314 19.33 -24.15 -30.14
C PRO A 314 19.96 -23.86 -28.78
N GLU A 315 19.18 -23.42 -27.80
CA GLU A 315 19.68 -23.15 -26.45
C GLU A 315 19.81 -24.44 -25.66
N ILE A 316 18.85 -25.36 -25.81
CA ILE A 316 18.92 -26.71 -25.22
C ILE A 316 20.18 -27.41 -25.69
N GLU A 317 20.50 -27.36 -26.98
CA GLU A 317 21.71 -27.98 -27.52
C GLU A 317 22.97 -27.28 -27.01
N SER A 318 22.96 -25.94 -26.88
CA SER A 318 24.10 -25.18 -26.36
C SER A 318 24.42 -25.46 -24.89
N CYS A 319 23.42 -25.74 -24.04
CA CYS A 319 23.64 -26.01 -22.61
C CYS A 319 23.42 -27.48 -22.22
N ARG A 320 23.27 -28.39 -23.19
CA ARG A 320 22.95 -29.81 -23.00
C ARG A 320 23.83 -30.50 -21.96
N GLN A 321 25.14 -30.35 -22.09
CA GLN A 321 26.11 -31.07 -21.26
C GLN A 321 26.11 -30.54 -19.81
N GLU A 322 25.93 -29.23 -19.64
CA GLU A 322 25.79 -28.59 -18.32
C GLU A 322 24.49 -29.03 -17.64
N LEU A 323 23.35 -28.99 -18.36
CA LEU A 323 22.07 -29.45 -17.82
C LEU A 323 22.10 -30.91 -17.38
N LEU A 324 22.72 -31.80 -18.17
CA LEU A 324 22.89 -33.21 -17.78
C LEU A 324 23.75 -33.35 -16.52
N THR A 325 24.84 -32.59 -16.43
CA THR A 325 25.75 -32.64 -15.29
C THR A 325 25.04 -32.18 -14.01
N SER A 326 24.42 -31.00 -14.03
CA SER A 326 23.70 -30.46 -12.88
C SER A 326 22.48 -31.30 -12.50
N MET A 327 21.78 -31.88 -13.48
CA MET A 327 20.66 -32.81 -13.23
C MET A 327 21.14 -34.06 -12.48
N MET A 328 22.23 -34.69 -12.92
CA MET A 328 22.73 -35.93 -12.31
C MET A 328 23.26 -35.71 -10.89
N GLU A 329 23.96 -34.59 -10.66
CA GLU A 329 24.43 -34.21 -9.33
C GLU A 329 23.26 -33.86 -8.40
N GLY A 330 22.30 -33.09 -8.88
CA GLY A 330 21.18 -32.65 -8.06
C GLY A 330 20.17 -33.75 -7.77
N VAL A 331 19.86 -34.64 -8.72
CA VAL A 331 18.95 -35.77 -8.48
C VAL A 331 19.53 -36.72 -7.44
N LYS A 332 20.85 -36.97 -7.47
CA LYS A 332 21.54 -37.76 -6.45
C LYS A 332 21.34 -37.14 -5.06
N CYS A 333 21.59 -35.84 -4.91
CA CYS A 333 21.43 -35.14 -3.65
C CYS A 333 19.98 -35.20 -3.12
N HIS A 334 18.98 -35.09 -4.01
CA HIS A 334 17.58 -35.18 -3.62
C HIS A 334 17.15 -36.59 -3.23
N LEU A 335 17.59 -37.61 -3.97
CA LEU A 335 17.26 -39.02 -3.68
C LEU A 335 17.88 -39.49 -2.36
N ASP A 336 19.03 -38.94 -1.97
CA ASP A 336 19.68 -39.18 -0.68
C ASP A 336 18.90 -38.56 0.51
N SER A 337 17.87 -37.75 0.27
CA SER A 337 17.06 -37.14 1.32
C SER A 337 16.09 -38.14 1.97
N ASN A 338 15.92 -38.04 3.28
CA ASN A 338 14.97 -38.85 4.04
C ASN A 338 13.51 -38.39 3.84
N LEU A 339 13.29 -37.17 3.34
CA LEU A 339 11.95 -36.61 3.12
C LEU A 339 11.36 -37.07 1.78
N PRO A 340 10.21 -37.76 1.75
CA PRO A 340 9.58 -38.24 0.51
C PRO A 340 9.27 -37.11 -0.49
N GLN A 341 8.86 -35.94 0.02
CA GLN A 341 8.57 -34.77 -0.81
C GLN A 341 9.83 -34.29 -1.56
N ILE A 342 10.97 -34.19 -0.88
CA ILE A 342 12.24 -33.77 -1.49
C ILE A 342 12.70 -34.79 -2.55
N ARG A 343 12.62 -36.09 -2.26
CA ARG A 343 12.92 -37.13 -3.27
C ARG A 343 12.04 -36.98 -4.50
N ARG A 344 10.74 -36.69 -4.31
CA ARG A 344 9.76 -36.49 -5.38
C ARG A 344 10.08 -35.28 -6.25
N LEU A 345 10.43 -34.14 -5.66
CA LEU A 345 10.92 -32.97 -6.38
C LEU A 345 12.15 -33.32 -7.24
N GLY A 346 13.11 -34.04 -6.64
CA GLY A 346 14.28 -34.61 -7.31
C GLY A 346 13.93 -35.37 -8.58
N MET A 347 13.03 -36.34 -8.44
CA MET A 347 12.58 -37.20 -9.53
C MET A 347 11.86 -36.41 -10.63
N ILE A 348 10.90 -35.54 -10.28
CA ILE A 348 10.13 -34.77 -11.26
C ILE A 348 11.04 -33.84 -12.07
N VAL A 349 11.92 -33.08 -11.41
CA VAL A 349 12.83 -32.15 -12.11
C VAL A 349 13.78 -32.91 -13.02
N ALA A 350 14.33 -34.05 -12.57
CA ALA A 350 15.23 -34.87 -13.38
C ALA A 350 14.54 -35.49 -14.60
N GLU A 351 13.33 -36.04 -14.44
CA GLU A 351 12.52 -36.52 -15.57
C GLU A 351 12.25 -35.40 -16.57
N SER A 352 11.93 -34.21 -16.07
CA SER A 352 11.61 -33.03 -16.87
C SER A 352 12.80 -32.58 -17.71
N ILE A 353 13.99 -32.46 -17.10
CA ILE A 353 15.24 -32.13 -17.80
C ILE A 353 15.58 -33.23 -18.83
N SER A 354 15.50 -34.50 -18.43
CA SER A 354 15.77 -35.64 -19.32
C SER A 354 14.86 -35.62 -20.55
N SER A 355 13.56 -35.34 -20.36
CA SER A 355 12.58 -35.26 -21.45
C SER A 355 12.83 -34.08 -22.39
N LYS A 356 13.36 -32.96 -21.88
CA LYS A 356 13.69 -31.78 -22.68
C LYS A 356 14.97 -31.95 -23.48
N ILE A 357 15.94 -32.68 -22.97
CA ILE A 357 17.24 -32.91 -23.64
C ILE A 357 17.18 -34.07 -24.64
N ASN A 358 16.40 -35.11 -24.35
CA ASN A 358 16.32 -36.32 -25.16
C ASN A 358 14.93 -36.43 -25.80
N THR A 359 14.73 -35.80 -26.96
CA THR A 359 13.49 -35.89 -27.74
C THR A 359 13.31 -37.26 -28.40
N ASP A 360 14.40 -37.89 -28.87
CA ASP A 360 14.38 -39.18 -29.58
C ASP A 360 15.10 -40.33 -28.81
N GLY A 361 15.57 -40.06 -27.59
CA GLY A 361 16.38 -40.99 -26.79
C GLY A 361 15.66 -41.60 -25.58
N PRO A 362 16.33 -42.48 -24.81
CA PRO A 362 15.78 -42.98 -23.56
C PRO A 362 15.61 -41.82 -22.56
N VAL A 363 14.37 -41.57 -22.16
CA VAL A 363 14.01 -40.57 -21.14
C VAL A 363 13.98 -41.27 -19.78
N LEU A 364 14.55 -40.59 -18.79
CA LEU A 364 14.56 -41.05 -17.41
C LEU A 364 13.12 -41.12 -16.88
N LYS A 365 12.75 -42.23 -16.22
CA LYS A 365 11.43 -42.45 -15.62
C LYS A 365 11.59 -43.10 -14.25
N PHE A 366 11.02 -42.46 -13.25
CA PHE A 366 10.92 -42.90 -11.87
C PHE A 366 9.48 -43.30 -11.53
N GLN A 367 9.33 -43.97 -10.39
CA GLN A 367 8.04 -44.30 -9.81
C GLN A 367 7.85 -43.50 -8.53
N TYR A 368 6.76 -42.74 -8.45
CA TYR A 368 6.36 -41.96 -7.29
C TYR A 368 4.84 -41.73 -7.29
N GLU A 369 4.29 -41.36 -6.15
CA GLU A 369 2.87 -41.01 -6.02
C GLU A 369 2.56 -39.71 -6.78
N GLU A 370 1.56 -39.76 -7.65
CA GLU A 370 1.07 -38.58 -8.38
C GLU A 370 0.03 -37.81 -7.55
N ASP A 371 0.51 -36.96 -6.66
CA ASP A 371 -0.33 -36.03 -5.90
C ASP A 371 -0.57 -34.70 -6.62
N GLU A 372 -1.33 -33.82 -5.98
CA GLU A 372 -1.63 -32.48 -6.51
C GLU A 372 -0.35 -31.67 -6.78
N GLU A 373 0.66 -31.77 -5.90
CA GLU A 373 1.94 -31.09 -6.07
C GLU A 373 2.68 -31.59 -7.31
N ALA A 374 2.78 -32.91 -7.49
CA ALA A 374 3.41 -33.50 -8.68
C ALA A 374 2.70 -33.09 -9.97
N ARG A 375 1.37 -33.02 -9.95
CA ARG A 375 0.56 -32.60 -11.10
C ARG A 375 0.74 -31.12 -11.42
N GLU A 376 0.77 -30.26 -10.40
CA GLU A 376 1.06 -28.83 -10.55
C GLU A 376 2.43 -28.65 -11.21
N LEU A 377 3.49 -29.30 -10.69
CA LEU A 377 4.85 -29.20 -11.23
C LEU A 377 4.94 -29.64 -12.68
N LYS A 378 4.38 -30.81 -13.02
CA LYS A 378 4.36 -31.31 -14.42
C LYS A 378 3.63 -30.34 -15.36
N SER A 379 2.58 -29.66 -14.89
CA SER A 379 1.83 -28.70 -15.71
C SER A 379 2.67 -27.48 -16.14
N LEU A 380 3.71 -27.12 -15.38
CA LEU A 380 4.56 -25.96 -15.67
C LEU A 380 5.44 -26.12 -16.92
N LEU A 381 5.62 -27.35 -17.40
CA LEU A 381 6.38 -27.64 -18.61
C LEU A 381 5.61 -27.34 -19.90
N VAL A 382 4.27 -27.28 -19.80
CA VAL A 382 3.40 -26.98 -20.92
C VAL A 382 3.26 -25.46 -21.01
N GLN A 383 3.69 -24.86 -22.12
CA GLN A 383 3.43 -23.44 -22.36
C GLN A 383 1.93 -23.24 -22.56
N THR A 384 1.25 -22.62 -21.58
CA THR A 384 -0.14 -22.19 -21.76
C THR A 384 -0.15 -21.01 -22.74
N PRO A 385 -0.89 -21.08 -23.87
CA PRO A 385 -0.99 -19.93 -24.78
C PRO A 385 -1.65 -18.74 -24.08
N PRO A 386 -1.31 -17.49 -24.48
CA PRO A 386 -1.84 -16.29 -23.85
C PRO A 386 -3.30 -16.07 -24.28
N PHE A 387 -4.25 -16.64 -23.54
CA PHE A 387 -5.65 -16.23 -23.58
C PHE A 387 -6.20 -16.09 -22.16
N CYS A 388 -6.66 -14.87 -21.88
CA CYS A 388 -7.43 -14.37 -20.74
C CYS A 388 -7.72 -15.37 -19.61
N VAL A 389 -6.85 -15.38 -18.60
CA VAL A 389 -7.22 -15.87 -17.26
C VAL A 389 -7.82 -14.70 -16.49
N VAL A 390 -9.14 -14.73 -16.33
CA VAL A 390 -9.85 -13.91 -15.33
C VAL A 390 -9.30 -14.30 -13.96
N PRO A 391 -8.93 -13.36 -13.06
CA PRO A 391 -8.39 -13.74 -11.76
C PRO A 391 -9.48 -14.41 -10.90
N SER A 392 -9.46 -15.73 -10.84
CA SER A 392 -10.07 -16.47 -9.72
C SER A 392 -9.06 -16.49 -8.58
N LEU A 393 -9.39 -15.78 -7.51
CA LEU A 393 -8.65 -15.73 -6.24
C LEU A 393 -8.51 -17.15 -5.65
N PRO A 394 -7.32 -17.58 -5.20
CA PRO A 394 -7.17 -18.82 -4.45
C PRO A 394 -7.75 -18.68 -3.04
N ASP A 395 -8.57 -19.66 -2.68
CA ASP A 395 -9.19 -19.87 -1.37
C ASP A 395 -8.16 -20.63 -0.50
N ASP A 396 -7.44 -19.90 0.36
CA ASP A 396 -6.48 -20.51 1.31
C ASP A 396 -7.19 -20.80 2.63
N ASN A 397 -7.48 -22.08 2.86
CA ASN A 397 -8.04 -22.57 4.10
C ASN A 397 -7.37 -23.90 4.46
N ARG A 398 -6.15 -23.84 5.04
CA ARG A 398 -5.59 -24.94 5.82
C ARG A 398 -4.97 -24.42 7.13
N ASN A 399 -5.63 -24.79 8.22
CA ASN A 399 -5.22 -24.64 9.61
C ASN A 399 -4.04 -25.57 9.92
N GLU A 400 -3.00 -25.07 10.58
CA GLU A 400 -2.26 -25.82 11.60
C GLU A 400 -1.98 -24.94 12.83
N LYS A 401 -2.25 -25.51 14.01
CA LYS A 401 -2.10 -24.92 15.34
C LYS A 401 -0.69 -25.20 15.89
N ALA A 402 -0.07 -24.21 16.52
CA ALA A 402 0.83 -24.36 17.67
C ALA A 402 1.05 -22.96 18.28
N ASP A 403 0.39 -22.59 19.37
CA ASP A 403 0.75 -22.80 20.80
C ASP A 403 1.79 -21.79 21.32
N ALA A 404 1.47 -21.21 22.49
CA ALA A 404 1.96 -19.92 22.96
C ALA A 404 2.98 -20.04 24.12
N ALA A 405 3.98 -19.14 24.18
CA ALA A 405 4.71 -18.74 25.40
C ALA A 405 5.58 -17.47 25.17
N PRO A 406 5.89 -16.66 26.22
CA PRO A 406 6.02 -15.20 26.14
C PRO A 406 7.45 -14.63 26.03
N PRO A 407 7.60 -13.30 25.82
CA PRO A 407 8.89 -12.64 25.54
C PRO A 407 9.69 -12.31 26.81
N LEU A 408 11.00 -12.56 26.74
CA LEU A 408 11.97 -12.13 27.75
C LEU A 408 12.50 -10.73 27.42
N VAL A 409 12.33 -9.85 28.41
CA VAL A 409 12.86 -8.49 28.52
C VAL A 409 14.37 -8.55 28.81
N LEU A 410 15.16 -7.71 28.14
CA LEU A 410 16.50 -7.32 28.59
C LEU A 410 16.58 -5.80 28.64
N GLU A 411 16.47 -5.28 29.87
CA GLU A 411 16.90 -3.94 30.25
C GLU A 411 18.44 -3.87 30.28
N SER A 412 19.00 -2.73 29.89
CA SER A 412 20.29 -2.28 30.40
C SER A 412 20.08 -0.92 31.08
N ASN A 413 20.56 -0.85 32.32
CA ASN A 413 20.32 0.19 33.32
C ASN A 413 21.67 0.78 33.74
N LYS A 414 21.67 2.10 34.06
CA LYS A 414 22.46 2.84 35.08
C LYS A 414 23.04 4.16 34.54
N LYS A 415 22.51 5.32 34.97
CA LYS A 415 22.80 6.11 36.22
C LYS A 415 24.12 6.90 36.08
N SER A 416 24.35 8.12 36.57
CA SER A 416 23.70 9.10 37.48
C SER A 416 24.62 10.37 37.41
N HIS A 417 24.23 11.62 37.70
CA HIS A 417 24.08 12.22 39.03
C HIS A 417 23.73 13.74 38.93
N THR A 418 23.01 14.20 39.95
CA THR A 418 22.64 15.58 40.34
C THR A 418 23.72 16.27 41.19
N THR A 419 23.86 17.61 41.10
CA THR A 419 24.05 18.65 42.18
C THR A 419 24.51 19.97 41.52
N ALA A 420 23.78 21.10 41.53
CA ALA A 420 23.43 22.05 42.61
C ALA A 420 24.58 22.99 43.06
N LEU A 421 24.33 24.31 42.89
CA LEU A 421 24.69 25.46 43.76
C LEU A 421 25.75 26.52 43.31
N VAL A 422 25.32 27.77 43.52
CA VAL A 422 26.00 29.04 43.91
C VAL A 422 26.36 30.07 42.82
N ILE A 423 25.84 31.28 43.08
CA ILE A 423 26.07 32.61 42.48
C ILE A 423 27.26 33.28 43.19
N SER A 424 28.14 33.96 42.44
CA SER A 424 28.76 35.23 42.88
C SER A 424 29.54 35.87 41.73
N ASP A 425 29.18 37.12 41.42
CA ASP A 425 29.94 38.09 40.64
C ASP A 425 31.30 38.39 41.28
N GLU A 426 32.31 38.72 40.48
CA GLU A 426 32.96 40.04 40.52
C GLU A 426 33.98 40.21 39.37
N GLU A 427 34.07 41.47 38.95
CA GLU A 427 34.78 42.04 37.82
C GLU A 427 36.31 41.84 37.88
N SER A 428 36.94 41.65 36.72
CA SER A 428 38.31 42.13 36.51
C SER A 428 38.49 42.61 35.06
N ASP A 429 38.54 43.92 34.93
CA ASP A 429 38.87 44.66 33.72
C ASP A 429 40.39 44.64 33.51
N ALA A 430 40.83 44.17 32.35
CA ALA A 430 42.18 44.36 31.84
C ALA A 430 42.12 44.38 30.31
N GLU A 431 42.14 45.59 29.79
CA GLU A 431 42.36 45.93 28.38
C GLU A 431 43.50 45.09 27.78
N LEU A 432 43.31 44.59 26.55
CA LEU A 432 44.15 44.90 25.38
C LEU A 432 43.84 43.98 24.17
N ASP A 433 43.74 44.64 23.02
CA ASP A 433 44.06 44.23 21.63
C ASP A 433 42.98 43.56 20.74
N SER A 434 42.26 44.45 20.03
CA SER A 434 41.86 44.42 18.62
C SER A 434 42.01 43.12 17.80
N ASP A 435 40.86 42.65 17.32
CA ASP A 435 40.48 42.39 15.91
C ASP A 435 39.91 40.97 15.66
N ASP A 436 38.71 40.95 15.04
CA ASP A 436 37.88 39.79 14.66
C ASP A 436 37.18 38.99 15.78
N ASP A 437 36.05 39.51 16.25
CA ASP A 437 34.85 38.70 16.46
C ASP A 437 33.61 39.58 16.26
N LEU A 438 32.86 39.35 15.18
CA LEU A 438 31.51 39.90 15.02
C LEU A 438 30.62 39.30 16.12
N ILE A 439 30.52 40.00 17.25
CA ILE A 439 29.54 39.66 18.29
C ILE A 439 28.16 39.85 17.64
N PRO A 440 27.30 38.81 17.57
CA PRO A 440 25.93 38.99 17.13
C PRO A 440 25.30 40.10 17.96
N TYR A 441 24.65 41.06 17.30
CA TYR A 441 23.89 42.10 18.00
C TYR A 441 22.96 41.45 19.02
N ASP A 442 22.99 41.94 20.26
CA ASP A 442 22.09 41.48 21.31
C ASP A 442 20.65 41.90 20.98
N MET A 443 19.90 40.95 20.41
CA MET A 443 18.47 41.06 20.10
C MET A 443 17.60 40.72 21.34
N SER A 444 18.16 40.65 22.55
CA SER A 444 17.39 40.32 23.76
C SER A 444 16.34 41.39 24.12
N GLU A 445 16.49 42.62 23.64
CA GLU A 445 15.50 43.69 23.75
C GLU A 445 14.51 43.75 22.57
N ASP A 446 14.74 42.99 21.49
CA ASP A 446 13.80 42.88 20.38
C ASP A 446 12.58 42.05 20.81
N LYS A 447 11.54 42.76 21.25
CA LYS A 447 10.22 42.15 21.44
C LYS A 447 9.64 41.83 20.07
N GLU A 448 9.45 40.55 19.78
CA GLU A 448 8.52 40.09 18.74
C GLU A 448 7.22 40.90 18.87
N LEU A 449 6.86 41.62 17.80
CA LEU A 449 5.58 42.29 17.73
C LEU A 449 4.53 41.19 17.88
N LYS A 450 3.85 41.14 19.04
CA LYS A 450 2.71 40.25 19.24
C LYS A 450 1.60 40.69 18.30
N ILE A 451 1.59 40.14 17.10
CA ILE A 451 0.56 40.39 16.11
C ILE A 451 -0.74 39.90 16.71
N LYS A 452 -1.66 40.83 16.94
CA LYS A 452 -2.95 40.55 17.56
C LYS A 452 -3.75 39.72 16.58
N ALA A 453 -3.97 38.45 16.92
CA ALA A 453 -4.87 37.58 16.18
C ALA A 453 -6.29 38.17 16.13
N PRO A 454 -7.07 37.90 15.07
CA PRO A 454 -8.44 38.40 14.97
C PRO A 454 -9.32 37.87 16.10
N VAL A 455 -10.22 38.72 16.58
CA VAL A 455 -11.15 38.40 17.68
C VAL A 455 -12.50 37.90 17.15
N TYR A 456 -12.85 38.21 15.90
CA TYR A 456 -14.10 37.83 15.28
C TYR A 456 -13.90 36.82 14.14
N ILE A 457 -14.84 35.88 14.01
CA ILE A 457 -14.79 34.81 13.02
C ILE A 457 -14.88 35.37 11.59
N ARG A 458 -15.62 36.48 11.38
CA ARG A 458 -15.70 37.14 10.06
C ARG A 458 -14.36 37.73 9.64
N ASP A 459 -13.65 38.37 10.56
CA ASP A 459 -12.29 38.88 10.31
C ASP A 459 -11.34 37.74 9.93
N CYS A 460 -11.48 36.56 10.55
CA CYS A 460 -10.72 35.38 10.15
C CYS A 460 -11.02 34.96 8.70
N ILE A 461 -12.29 35.01 8.27
CA ILE A 461 -12.68 34.68 6.89
C ILE A 461 -12.02 35.63 5.89
N GLU A 462 -12.06 36.94 6.16
CA GLU A 462 -11.43 37.96 5.33
C GLU A 462 -9.92 37.77 5.24
N VAL A 463 -9.26 37.50 6.38
CA VAL A 463 -7.81 37.26 6.42
C VAL A 463 -7.43 36.00 5.65
N LEU A 464 -8.19 34.91 5.81
CA LEU A 464 -7.89 33.63 5.15
C LEU A 464 -8.09 33.68 3.63
N THR A 465 -9.01 34.51 3.13
CA THR A 465 -9.34 34.61 1.70
C THR A 465 -8.60 35.73 0.97
N GLY A 466 -8.26 36.84 1.64
CA GLY A 466 -7.76 38.06 0.98
C GLY A 466 -6.49 38.69 1.55
N SER A 467 -5.92 38.20 2.65
CA SER A 467 -4.71 38.82 3.23
C SER A 467 -3.43 38.46 2.46
N GLU A 468 -2.65 39.50 2.12
CA GLU A 468 -1.24 39.40 1.69
C GLU A 468 -0.27 39.43 2.90
N ASP A 469 -0.76 39.84 4.08
CA ASP A 469 -0.01 39.84 5.34
C ASP A 469 0.08 38.40 5.88
N VAL A 470 1.28 37.83 5.72
CA VAL A 470 1.65 36.46 6.07
C VAL A 470 1.53 36.21 7.57
N ASP A 471 2.03 37.13 8.38
CA ASP A 471 2.12 36.94 9.82
C ASP A 471 0.73 36.99 10.48
N LYS A 472 -0.15 37.87 9.98
CA LYS A 472 -1.57 37.87 10.37
C LYS A 472 -2.29 36.60 9.94
N TRP A 473 -1.99 36.09 8.75
CA TRP A 473 -2.57 34.84 8.25
C TRP A 473 -2.18 33.65 9.13
N GLU A 474 -0.89 33.54 9.49
CA GLU A 474 -0.39 32.50 10.39
C GLU A 474 -1.01 32.58 11.79
N ALA A 475 -1.07 33.77 12.38
CA ALA A 475 -1.71 33.99 13.68
C ALA A 475 -3.20 33.61 13.65
N THR A 476 -3.88 33.84 12.52
CA THR A 476 -5.29 33.47 12.32
C THR A 476 -5.45 31.95 12.28
N VAL A 477 -4.63 31.22 11.51
CA VAL A 477 -4.69 29.75 11.43
C VAL A 477 -4.46 29.11 12.80
N LYS A 478 -3.49 29.61 13.58
CA LYS A 478 -3.17 29.10 14.93
C LYS A 478 -4.29 29.32 15.96
N THR A 479 -5.07 30.39 15.82
CA THR A 479 -6.10 30.78 16.82
C THR A 479 -7.52 30.38 16.45
N LEU A 480 -7.77 30.05 15.18
CA LEU A 480 -9.10 29.80 14.63
C LEU A 480 -9.87 28.70 15.37
N GLU A 481 -9.23 27.58 15.70
CA GLU A 481 -9.88 26.50 16.45
C GLU A 481 -10.45 27.00 17.79
N SER A 482 -9.62 27.72 18.56
CA SER A 482 -10.02 28.26 19.86
C SER A 482 -11.18 29.24 19.72
N LEU A 483 -11.15 30.08 18.68
CA LEU A 483 -12.16 31.09 18.41
C LEU A 483 -13.52 30.48 18.07
N VAL A 484 -13.52 29.45 17.22
CA VAL A 484 -14.71 28.70 16.80
C VAL A 484 -15.37 28.03 18.00
N ARG A 485 -14.59 27.37 18.85
CA ARG A 485 -15.11 26.68 20.06
C ARG A 485 -15.66 27.66 21.10
N LYS A 486 -15.04 28.84 21.26
CA LYS A 486 -15.45 29.86 22.24
C LYS A 486 -16.72 30.62 21.82
N ASN A 487 -17.00 30.72 20.52
CA ASN A 487 -18.09 31.54 19.99
C ASN A 487 -19.07 30.76 19.10
N PRO A 488 -19.76 29.74 19.63
CA PRO A 488 -20.58 28.83 18.81
C PRO A 488 -21.74 29.52 18.09
N ALA A 489 -22.33 30.58 18.68
CA ALA A 489 -23.41 31.34 18.06
C ALA A 489 -22.93 32.10 16.81
N ALA A 490 -21.79 32.77 16.89
CA ALA A 490 -21.20 33.49 15.75
C ALA A 490 -20.70 32.54 14.67
N THR A 491 -20.15 31.37 15.05
CA THR A 491 -19.72 30.34 14.10
C THR A 491 -20.89 29.86 13.24
N ARG A 492 -22.08 29.62 13.82
CA ARG A 492 -23.26 29.11 13.10
C ARG A 492 -23.72 30.03 11.97
N GLU A 493 -23.48 31.33 12.07
CA GLU A 493 -23.86 32.29 11.02
C GLU A 493 -23.01 32.17 9.76
N VAL A 494 -21.77 31.66 9.88
CA VAL A 494 -20.77 31.60 8.79
C VAL A 494 -20.17 30.20 8.62
N SER A 495 -20.77 29.17 9.23
CA SER A 495 -20.23 27.82 9.35
C SER A 495 -19.95 27.17 7.99
N VAL A 496 -20.90 27.29 7.05
CA VAL A 496 -20.80 26.72 5.70
C VAL A 496 -19.71 27.40 4.87
N GLU A 497 -19.60 28.71 4.97
CA GLU A 497 -18.58 29.50 4.26
C GLU A 497 -17.19 29.19 4.81
N LEU A 498 -17.04 29.21 6.13
CA LEU A 498 -15.79 28.89 6.81
C LEU A 498 -15.33 27.45 6.52
N ALA A 499 -16.26 26.48 6.49
CA ALA A 499 -15.96 25.10 6.12
C ALA A 499 -15.43 24.99 4.68
N LYS A 500 -16.03 25.73 3.73
CA LYS A 500 -15.56 25.78 2.33
C LYS A 500 -14.19 26.42 2.21
N ILE A 501 -13.93 27.50 2.94
CA ILE A 501 -12.61 28.16 2.95
C ILE A 501 -11.56 27.20 3.48
N LEU A 502 -11.81 26.59 4.65
CA LEU A 502 -10.88 25.65 5.26
C LEU A 502 -10.62 24.42 4.38
N LEU A 503 -11.59 23.96 3.59
CA LEU A 503 -11.42 22.86 2.64
C LEU A 503 -10.40 23.17 1.54
N HIS A 504 -10.37 24.42 1.07
CA HIS A 504 -9.51 24.87 -0.03
C HIS A 504 -8.30 25.66 0.46
N LEU A 505 -8.10 25.75 1.78
CA LEU A 505 -7.02 26.52 2.37
C LEU A 505 -5.68 25.82 2.09
N GLU A 506 -4.86 26.46 1.26
CA GLU A 506 -3.50 26.04 0.95
C GLU A 506 -2.49 26.74 1.86
N GLU A 507 -1.35 26.09 2.05
CA GLU A 507 -0.28 26.60 2.88
C GLU A 507 0.46 27.73 2.14
N LYS A 508 0.34 28.96 2.64
CA LYS A 508 1.04 30.13 2.07
C LYS A 508 2.50 30.23 2.53
N THR A 509 2.78 29.74 3.74
CA THR A 509 4.09 29.76 4.40
C THR A 509 4.30 28.50 5.21
N CYS A 510 5.56 28.10 5.43
CA CYS A 510 5.92 26.87 6.14
C CYS A 510 5.57 26.96 7.64
N ILE A 511 4.32 26.66 7.99
CA ILE A 511 3.83 26.68 9.37
C ILE A 511 3.96 25.26 9.95
N GLU A 512 4.61 25.15 11.09
CA GLU A 512 4.71 23.88 11.79
C GLU A 512 3.31 23.35 12.17
N GLY A 513 2.99 22.14 11.74
CA GLY A 513 1.70 21.52 12.02
C GLY A 513 0.50 22.13 11.27
N PHE A 514 0.71 22.85 10.16
CA PHE A 514 -0.37 23.48 9.39
C PHE A 514 -1.55 22.54 9.09
N VAL A 515 -1.25 21.32 8.64
CA VAL A 515 -2.27 20.32 8.30
C VAL A 515 -3.12 19.97 9.52
N GLU A 516 -2.50 19.84 10.70
CA GLU A 516 -3.20 19.55 11.95
C GLU A 516 -4.05 20.74 12.40
N LEU A 517 -3.52 21.97 12.31
CA LEU A 517 -4.24 23.19 12.68
C LEU A 517 -5.48 23.37 11.79
N ARG A 518 -5.34 23.21 10.48
CA ARG A 518 -6.44 23.26 9.52
C ARG A 518 -7.47 22.17 9.81
N GLN A 519 -7.02 20.95 10.08
CA GLN A 519 -7.91 19.83 10.43
C GLN A 519 -8.68 20.13 11.73
N ARG A 520 -8.01 20.57 12.80
CA ARG A 520 -8.67 20.89 14.07
C ARG A 520 -9.70 22.01 13.93
N ALA A 521 -9.40 23.03 13.12
CA ALA A 521 -10.35 24.08 12.81
C ALA A 521 -11.57 23.55 12.02
N GLN A 522 -11.36 22.69 11.01
CA GLN A 522 -12.46 22.06 10.26
C GLN A 522 -13.34 21.19 11.18
N VAL A 523 -12.71 20.41 12.06
CA VAL A 523 -13.41 19.59 13.07
C VAL A 523 -14.23 20.49 13.99
N ALA A 524 -13.66 21.59 14.50
CA ALA A 524 -14.37 22.53 15.36
C ALA A 524 -15.59 23.16 14.68
N VAL A 525 -15.50 23.50 13.38
CA VAL A 525 -16.64 24.04 12.62
C VAL A 525 -17.72 22.98 12.44
N LEU A 526 -17.32 21.75 12.08
CA LEU A 526 -18.24 20.63 11.86
C LEU A 526 -18.96 20.19 13.14
N THR A 527 -18.30 20.22 14.31
CA THR A 527 -18.94 19.90 15.58
C THR A 527 -19.84 21.03 16.10
N THR A 528 -19.53 22.29 15.74
CA THR A 528 -20.32 23.46 16.17
C THR A 528 -21.65 23.59 15.41
N ASP A 529 -21.65 23.27 14.11
CA ASP A 529 -22.83 23.37 13.24
C ASP A 529 -22.94 22.24 12.21
N PRO A 530 -23.18 21.00 12.67
CA PRO A 530 -23.07 19.80 11.84
C PRO A 530 -24.14 19.69 10.74
N ILE A 531 -25.36 20.19 10.98
CA ILE A 531 -26.50 20.01 10.06
C ILE A 531 -26.29 20.77 8.74
N PRO A 532 -25.97 22.07 8.72
CA PRO A 532 -25.73 22.80 7.46
C PRO A 532 -24.36 22.53 6.85
N VAL A 533 -23.35 22.19 7.65
CA VAL A 533 -21.99 21.92 7.14
C VAL A 533 -21.91 20.54 6.47
N SER A 534 -22.60 19.52 6.98
CA SER A 534 -22.52 18.15 6.44
C SER A 534 -22.87 18.02 4.96
N PRO A 535 -23.99 18.58 4.44
CA PRO A 535 -24.31 18.54 3.00
C PRO A 535 -23.24 19.18 2.13
N SER A 536 -22.63 20.28 2.61
CA SER A 536 -21.57 20.98 1.86
C SER A 536 -20.35 20.09 1.72
N LEU A 537 -19.86 19.49 2.81
CA LEU A 537 -18.75 18.55 2.79
C LEU A 537 -19.07 17.31 1.93
N LEU A 538 -20.28 16.76 2.06
CA LEU A 538 -20.72 15.58 1.31
C LEU A 538 -20.66 15.82 -0.20
N SER A 539 -21.12 17.00 -0.65
CA SER A 539 -21.07 17.38 -2.06
C SER A 539 -19.64 17.43 -2.60
N PHE A 540 -18.68 17.92 -1.80
CA PHE A 540 -17.26 17.92 -2.15
C PHE A 540 -16.65 16.51 -2.19
N PHE A 541 -16.99 15.66 -1.21
CA PHE A 541 -16.52 14.27 -1.21
C PHE A 541 -17.05 13.51 -2.43
N HIS A 542 -18.35 13.62 -2.76
CA HIS A 542 -18.91 12.93 -3.93
C HIS A 542 -18.42 13.45 -5.27
N LEU A 543 -18.13 14.75 -5.42
CA LEU A 543 -17.57 15.31 -6.66
C LEU A 543 -16.13 14.84 -6.94
N ARG A 544 -15.36 14.53 -5.89
CA ARG A 544 -13.96 14.08 -6.00
C ARG A 544 -13.83 12.57 -6.21
N HIS A 545 -14.92 11.83 -5.99
CA HIS A 545 -15.03 10.37 -6.14
C HIS A 545 -15.78 9.92 -7.41
N ARG A 546 -16.19 10.86 -8.27
CA ARG A 546 -16.52 10.60 -9.69
C ARG A 546 -15.34 11.01 -10.55
#